data_AF-A0A4V4RG17-F1
#
_entry.id   AF-A0A4V4RG17-F1
#
_cell.length_a   1.000
_cell.length_b   1.000
_cell.length_c   1.000
_cell.angle_alpha   90.00
_cell.angle_beta   90.00
_cell.angle_gamma   90.00
#
_symmetry.space_group_name_H-M   'P 1'
#
loop_
_entity.id
_entity.type
_entity.pdbx_description
1 polymer ?
#
loop_
_entity_poly.entity_id
_entity_poly.type
_entity_poly.pdbx_seq_one_letter_code
_entity_poly.pdbx_strand_id
1 'polypeptide(L)'
;MSSISTSPEETALLRDGFVALATGRDCFRQPEGVAFIGLLEALVGPALVKYSVDPLWFPLEPNEVGSFILTELLTSPAALNRLAIIDNDDPGFVRDPAAYLYTCATDRPRPGKSPGWLWNRAGFHADALDGLSAEVADPRQQHCDPAWVPEHGLTPLRDVVDLTFQTISPRTPAGLRGVVADLVWHLAENPPQRVSYDHGDRCAAGELFPALRPAQIDAVANVTWGGRPTPRETSLAYGFLRDQDFDPKTSPTHFRALRTYQSRMMAA
;
A
#
# COMPACT_ATOMS: atom_id res chain seq x y z
N MET A 1 -20.18 11.64 -21.30
CA MET A 1 -19.58 11.48 -19.96
C MET A 1 -20.66 10.90 -19.07
N SER A 2 -20.39 9.79 -18.38
CA SER A 2 -21.34 9.24 -17.41
C SER A 2 -21.17 10.05 -16.13
N SER A 3 -22.04 11.03 -15.87
CA SER A 3 -22.02 11.75 -14.60
C SER A 3 -22.58 10.87 -13.48
N ILE A 4 -22.07 11.05 -12.26
CA ILE A 4 -22.68 10.46 -11.07
C ILE A 4 -23.99 11.21 -10.85
N SER A 5 -25.13 10.52 -10.84
CA SER A 5 -26.43 11.15 -10.60
C SER A 5 -26.66 11.24 -9.09
N THR A 6 -26.84 12.44 -8.57
CA THR A 6 -27.16 12.68 -7.15
C THR A 6 -28.55 13.27 -6.99
N SER A 7 -29.21 12.96 -5.89
CA SER A 7 -30.37 13.71 -5.42
C SER A 7 -29.96 15.10 -4.90
N PRO A 8 -30.90 16.05 -4.74
CA PRO A 8 -30.59 17.35 -4.12
C PRO A 8 -30.03 17.21 -2.70
N GLU A 9 -30.53 16.24 -1.94
CA GLU A 9 -30.08 15.95 -0.56
C GLU A 9 -28.65 15.40 -0.55
N GLU A 10 -28.35 14.41 -1.39
CA GLU A 10 -26.99 13.86 -1.53
C GLU A 10 -25.99 14.93 -2.00
N THR A 11 -26.44 15.82 -2.90
CA THR A 11 -25.64 16.95 -3.37
C THR A 11 -25.33 17.93 -2.24
N ALA A 12 -26.29 18.21 -1.35
CA ALA A 12 -26.08 19.06 -0.19
C ALA A 12 -25.11 18.41 0.81
N LEU A 13 -25.31 17.14 1.14
CA LEU A 13 -24.42 16.39 2.05
C LEU A 13 -22.98 16.30 1.54
N LEU A 14 -22.79 16.10 0.22
CA LEU A 14 -21.44 16.14 -0.36
C LEU A 14 -20.80 17.52 -0.21
N ARG A 15 -21.55 18.61 -0.39
CA ARG A 15 -21.04 19.97 -0.17
C ARG A 15 -20.65 20.19 1.29
N ASP A 16 -21.54 19.81 2.20
CA ASP A 16 -21.32 19.99 3.64
C ASP A 16 -20.07 19.22 4.09
N GLY A 17 -19.88 18.00 3.60
CA GLY A 17 -18.67 17.21 3.82
C GLY A 17 -17.40 17.89 3.29
N PHE A 18 -17.45 18.52 2.12
CA PHE A 18 -16.32 19.29 1.59
C PHE A 18 -16.00 20.54 2.40
N VAL A 19 -17.02 21.27 2.85
CA VAL A 19 -16.85 22.43 3.73
C VAL A 19 -16.22 21.97 5.05
N ALA A 20 -16.74 20.90 5.64
CA ALA A 20 -16.22 20.36 6.88
C ALA A 20 -14.74 19.92 6.74
N LEU A 21 -14.40 19.22 5.65
CA LEU A 21 -13.03 18.87 5.29
C LEU A 21 -12.08 20.06 5.19
N ALA A 22 -12.56 21.18 4.62
CA ALA A 22 -11.77 22.41 4.49
C ALA A 22 -11.51 23.10 5.84
N THR A 23 -12.42 22.93 6.81
CA THR A 23 -12.28 23.54 8.15
C THR A 23 -11.33 22.77 9.09
N GLY A 24 -11.09 21.48 8.86
CA GLY A 24 -10.13 20.70 9.62
C GLY A 24 -10.44 19.21 9.64
N ARG A 25 -9.43 18.38 9.99
CA ARG A 25 -9.52 16.91 9.94
C ARG A 25 -10.44 16.30 11.00
N ASP A 26 -10.78 17.04 12.04
CA ASP A 26 -11.73 16.59 13.08
C ASP A 26 -13.16 16.44 12.56
N CYS A 27 -13.46 16.92 11.34
CA CYS A 27 -14.78 16.82 10.71
C CYS A 27 -15.30 15.40 10.59
N PHE A 28 -14.43 14.39 10.48
CA PHE A 28 -14.85 12.98 10.35
C PHE A 28 -15.44 12.39 11.63
N ARG A 29 -15.23 13.05 12.78
CA ARG A 29 -15.88 12.67 14.04
C ARG A 29 -17.26 13.27 14.19
N GLN A 30 -17.64 14.19 13.29
CA GLN A 30 -18.95 14.84 13.28
C GLN A 30 -19.92 14.09 12.35
N PRO A 31 -21.24 14.19 12.58
CA PRO A 31 -22.26 13.53 11.75
C PRO A 31 -22.11 13.80 10.25
N GLU A 32 -21.71 15.02 9.89
CA GLU A 32 -21.53 15.47 8.51
C GLU A 32 -20.37 14.73 7.82
N GLY A 33 -19.25 14.51 8.52
CA GLY A 33 -18.12 13.76 8.00
C GLY A 33 -18.43 12.27 7.84
N VAL A 34 -19.19 11.68 8.77
CA VAL A 34 -19.66 10.28 8.66
C VAL A 34 -20.61 10.11 7.47
N ALA A 35 -21.57 11.03 7.30
CA ALA A 35 -22.49 11.04 6.17
C ALA A 35 -21.74 11.21 4.83
N PHE A 36 -20.72 12.07 4.79
CA PHE A 36 -19.87 12.25 3.62
C PHE A 36 -19.12 10.98 3.22
N ILE A 37 -18.50 10.29 4.18
CA ILE A 37 -17.82 9.00 3.93
C ILE A 37 -18.83 7.98 3.40
N GLY A 38 -20.01 7.87 4.03
CA GLY A 38 -21.07 6.99 3.57
C GLY A 38 -21.50 7.26 2.12
N LEU A 39 -21.56 8.53 1.70
CA LEU A 39 -21.85 8.89 0.30
C LEU A 39 -20.70 8.56 -0.66
N LEU A 40 -19.44 8.72 -0.23
CA LEU A 40 -18.30 8.30 -1.04
C LEU A 40 -18.35 6.79 -1.31
N GLU A 41 -18.67 5.99 -0.30
CA GLU A 41 -18.73 4.53 -0.41
C GLU A 41 -19.98 4.02 -1.15
N ALA A 42 -21.15 4.60 -0.87
CA ALA A 42 -22.42 4.13 -1.44
C ALA A 42 -22.67 4.61 -2.86
N LEU A 43 -22.12 5.77 -3.24
CA LEU A 43 -22.43 6.44 -4.51
C LEU A 43 -21.20 6.58 -5.40
N VAL A 44 -20.14 7.19 -4.88
CA VAL A 44 -18.98 7.61 -5.70
C VAL A 44 -18.10 6.42 -6.06
N GLY A 45 -17.81 5.54 -5.10
CA GLY A 45 -17.04 4.32 -5.27
C GLY A 45 -17.62 3.43 -6.39
N PRO A 46 -18.88 2.97 -6.28
CA PRO A 46 -19.50 2.11 -7.29
C PRO A 46 -19.52 2.73 -8.69
N ALA A 47 -19.75 4.05 -8.79
CA ALA A 47 -19.76 4.74 -10.07
C ALA A 47 -18.38 4.79 -10.76
N LEU A 48 -17.31 4.72 -9.98
CA LEU A 48 -15.92 4.85 -10.42
C LEU A 48 -15.18 3.51 -10.56
N VAL A 49 -15.63 2.43 -9.92
CA VAL A 49 -15.04 1.08 -10.07
C VAL A 49 -14.94 0.66 -11.54
N LYS A 50 -15.92 1.02 -12.38
CA LYS A 50 -15.86 0.74 -13.83
C LYS A 50 -14.63 1.33 -14.54
N TYR A 51 -14.09 2.43 -14.03
CA TYR A 51 -12.88 3.09 -14.56
C TYR A 51 -11.58 2.48 -14.06
N SER A 52 -11.63 1.68 -12.99
CA SER A 52 -10.47 0.95 -12.53
C SER A 52 -10.21 -0.28 -13.39
N VAL A 53 -11.27 -0.93 -13.88
CA VAL A 53 -11.15 -2.12 -14.74
C VAL A 53 -10.64 -1.76 -16.14
N ASP A 54 -11.13 -0.68 -16.74
CA ASP A 54 -10.76 -0.23 -18.09
C ASP A 54 -10.78 1.31 -18.10
N PRO A 55 -9.64 2.04 -18.07
CA PRO A 55 -8.33 1.79 -18.68
C PRO A 55 -7.13 1.46 -17.75
N LEU A 56 -7.33 1.30 -16.43
CA LEU A 56 -6.23 1.06 -15.48
C LEU A 56 -5.78 -0.42 -15.40
N TRP A 57 -6.56 -1.35 -15.97
CA TRP A 57 -6.39 -2.81 -15.85
C TRP A 57 -6.29 -3.29 -14.39
N PHE A 58 -6.92 -2.56 -13.47
CA PHE A 58 -6.79 -2.76 -12.03
C PHE A 58 -8.18 -2.72 -11.37
N PRO A 59 -8.83 -3.87 -11.12
CA PRO A 59 -10.12 -3.89 -10.44
C PRO A 59 -9.95 -3.38 -9.01
N LEU A 60 -10.65 -2.28 -8.70
CA LEU A 60 -10.78 -1.72 -7.36
C LEU A 60 -12.15 -2.08 -6.83
N GLU A 61 -12.24 -2.31 -5.52
CA GLU A 61 -13.49 -2.41 -4.81
C GLU A 61 -14.06 -1.01 -4.52
N PRO A 62 -15.40 -0.85 -4.40
CA PRO A 62 -16.02 0.45 -4.15
C PRO A 62 -15.49 1.20 -2.93
N ASN A 63 -15.20 0.48 -1.84
CA ASN A 63 -14.62 1.00 -0.60
C ASN A 63 -13.16 1.47 -0.78
N GLU A 64 -12.36 0.78 -1.60
CA GLU A 64 -11.00 1.20 -1.93
C GLU A 64 -11.03 2.54 -2.68
N VAL A 65 -11.94 2.68 -3.65
CA VAL A 65 -12.12 3.95 -4.39
C VAL A 65 -12.51 5.10 -3.45
N GLY A 66 -13.45 4.87 -2.54
CA GLY A 66 -13.85 5.86 -1.54
C GLY A 66 -12.67 6.29 -0.66
N SER A 67 -11.90 5.32 -0.17
CA SER A 67 -10.70 5.53 0.67
C SER A 67 -9.61 6.31 -0.07
N PHE A 68 -9.39 6.04 -1.36
CA PHE A 68 -8.43 6.82 -2.16
C PHE A 68 -8.84 8.25 -2.34
N ILE A 69 -10.11 8.49 -2.70
CA ILE A 69 -10.64 9.84 -2.85
C ILE A 69 -10.47 10.62 -1.56
N LEU A 70 -10.80 10.00 -0.42
CA LEU A 70 -10.63 10.61 0.89
C LEU A 70 -9.17 10.97 1.18
N THR A 71 -8.26 10.04 0.90
CA THR A 71 -6.81 10.25 1.09
C THR A 71 -6.29 11.40 0.22
N GLU A 72 -6.69 11.47 -1.05
CA GLU A 72 -6.25 12.53 -1.96
C GLU A 72 -6.82 13.89 -1.56
N LEU A 73 -8.06 13.94 -1.07
CA LEU A 73 -8.63 15.15 -0.49
C LEU A 73 -7.84 15.60 0.74
N LEU A 74 -7.42 14.68 1.62
CA LEU A 74 -6.71 15.03 2.86
C LEU A 74 -5.23 15.38 2.67
N THR A 75 -4.62 14.89 1.58
CA THR A 75 -3.18 15.05 1.30
C THR A 75 -2.89 16.12 0.25
N SER A 76 -3.92 16.63 -0.46
CA SER A 76 -3.76 17.68 -1.47
C SER A 76 -4.36 19.01 -1.01
N PRO A 77 -3.53 19.96 -0.50
CA PRO A 77 -3.96 21.31 -0.19
C PRO A 77 -4.61 22.03 -1.39
N ALA A 78 -4.19 21.70 -2.62
CA ALA A 78 -4.77 22.26 -3.84
C ALA A 78 -6.17 21.69 -4.13
N ALA A 79 -6.44 20.43 -3.79
CA ALA A 79 -7.78 19.84 -3.91
C ALA A 79 -8.74 20.51 -2.92
N LEU A 80 -8.31 20.68 -1.65
CA LEU A 80 -9.09 21.37 -0.62
C LEU A 80 -9.24 22.87 -0.91
N ASN A 81 -8.20 23.56 -1.39
CA ASN A 81 -8.29 24.99 -1.71
C ASN A 81 -9.21 25.29 -2.90
N ARG A 82 -9.36 24.37 -3.86
CA ARG A 82 -10.36 24.50 -4.93
C ARG A 82 -11.79 24.27 -4.44
N LEU A 83 -11.95 23.62 -3.28
CA LEU A 83 -13.21 23.39 -2.59
C LEU A 83 -13.48 24.45 -1.50
N ALA A 84 -12.45 25.11 -0.96
CA ALA A 84 -12.60 26.23 -0.03
C ALA A 84 -13.14 27.51 -0.72
N ILE A 85 -13.15 27.55 -2.05
CA ILE A 85 -13.86 28.55 -2.87
C ILE A 85 -15.33 28.10 -3.07
N ILE A 86 -15.96 27.56 -2.03
CA ILE A 86 -17.42 27.31 -1.97
C ILE A 86 -18.15 28.53 -1.36
N ASP A 87 -17.40 29.48 -0.78
CA ASP A 87 -17.96 30.56 0.04
C ASP A 87 -17.82 31.97 -0.54
N ASN A 88 -17.42 32.12 -1.81
CA ASN A 88 -17.31 33.43 -2.47
C ASN A 88 -18.11 33.44 -3.77
N ASP A 89 -19.39 33.87 -3.71
CA ASP A 89 -20.25 34.54 -4.73
C ASP A 89 -20.03 34.33 -6.26
N ASP A 90 -19.29 33.31 -6.69
CA ASP A 90 -18.99 33.02 -8.08
C ASP A 90 -19.92 31.89 -8.57
N PRO A 91 -20.94 32.20 -9.41
CA PRO A 91 -21.95 31.24 -9.85
C PRO A 91 -21.42 30.14 -10.80
N GLY A 92 -20.10 30.07 -11.01
CA GLY A 92 -19.41 29.17 -11.94
C GLY A 92 -18.83 27.87 -11.37
N PHE A 93 -18.70 27.68 -10.04
CA PHE A 93 -17.85 26.59 -9.50
C PHE A 93 -18.34 26.14 -8.10
N VAL A 94 -18.49 24.88 -7.69
CA VAL A 94 -18.72 23.57 -8.33
C VAL A 94 -20.22 23.29 -8.16
N ARG A 95 -21.02 23.43 -9.22
CA ARG A 95 -22.49 23.21 -9.11
C ARG A 95 -22.84 21.78 -8.69
N ASP A 96 -21.94 20.84 -8.96
CA ASP A 96 -22.11 19.40 -8.76
C ASP A 96 -20.81 18.80 -8.16
N PRO A 97 -20.78 18.57 -6.83
CA PRO A 97 -19.63 18.00 -6.13
C PRO A 97 -19.28 16.59 -6.62
N ALA A 98 -20.27 15.81 -7.04
CA ALA A 98 -20.05 14.46 -7.55
C ALA A 98 -19.37 14.50 -8.92
N ALA A 99 -19.75 15.45 -9.80
CA ALA A 99 -19.05 15.67 -11.05
C ALA A 99 -17.59 16.13 -10.86
N TYR A 100 -17.31 16.93 -9.83
CA TYR A 100 -15.93 17.30 -9.47
C TYR A 100 -15.11 16.08 -9.05
N LEU A 101 -15.61 15.30 -8.08
CA LEU A 101 -14.97 14.06 -7.63
C LEU A 101 -14.70 13.12 -8.80
N TYR A 102 -15.70 12.93 -9.63
CA TYR A 102 -15.59 12.11 -10.83
C TYR A 102 -14.48 12.61 -11.77
N THR A 103 -14.43 13.92 -12.02
CA THR A 103 -13.43 14.51 -12.92
C THR A 103 -12.04 14.35 -12.35
N CYS A 104 -11.83 14.68 -11.07
CA CYS A 104 -10.54 14.54 -10.41
C CYS A 104 -10.07 13.08 -10.33
N ALA A 105 -10.98 12.15 -10.06
CA ALA A 105 -10.67 10.73 -9.99
C ALA A 105 -10.27 10.14 -11.35
N THR A 106 -10.98 10.54 -12.42
CA THR A 106 -10.88 9.88 -13.74
C THR A 106 -10.04 10.64 -14.77
N ASP A 107 -9.53 11.85 -14.46
CA ASP A 107 -8.82 12.65 -15.46
C ASP A 107 -7.63 11.86 -16.02
N ARG A 108 -7.55 11.80 -17.35
CA ARG A 108 -6.53 11.00 -18.02
C ARG A 108 -5.18 11.71 -17.97
N PRO A 109 -4.06 10.97 -17.88
CA PRO A 109 -2.74 11.54 -18.05
C PRO A 109 -2.65 12.31 -19.38
N ARG A 110 -2.20 13.57 -19.33
CA ARG A 110 -1.92 14.39 -20.51
C ARG A 110 -0.57 15.09 -20.33
N PRO A 111 0.20 15.34 -21.40
CA PRO A 111 1.45 16.10 -21.30
C PRO A 111 1.24 17.45 -20.60
N GLY A 112 2.04 17.72 -19.57
CA GLY A 112 1.96 18.97 -18.80
C GLY A 112 0.82 19.04 -17.77
N LYS A 113 0.08 17.96 -17.52
CA LYS A 113 -0.94 17.88 -16.47
C LYS A 113 -0.73 16.66 -15.57
N SER A 114 -0.92 16.84 -14.27
CA SER A 114 -1.00 15.73 -13.32
C SER A 114 -2.16 14.81 -13.72
N PRO A 115 -1.96 13.49 -13.74
CA PRO A 115 -3.03 12.56 -14.03
C PRO A 115 -4.03 12.54 -12.86
N GLY A 116 -5.24 12.04 -13.13
CA GLY A 116 -6.29 11.91 -12.12
C GLY A 116 -5.91 11.00 -10.97
N TRP A 117 -6.63 11.11 -9.86
CA TRP A 117 -6.30 10.43 -8.60
C TRP A 117 -6.18 8.91 -8.74
N LEU A 118 -7.09 8.28 -9.48
CA LEU A 118 -7.05 6.83 -9.68
C LEU A 118 -5.84 6.39 -10.52
N TRP A 119 -5.34 7.25 -11.41
CA TRP A 119 -4.12 6.97 -12.17
C TRP A 119 -2.86 7.09 -11.31
N ASN A 120 -2.80 8.04 -10.38
CA ASN A 120 -1.67 8.16 -9.43
C ASN A 120 -1.60 6.98 -8.45
N ARG A 121 -2.75 6.32 -8.20
CA ARG A 121 -2.87 5.21 -7.26
C ARG A 121 -3.00 3.84 -7.93
N ALA A 122 -2.96 3.77 -9.26
CA ALA A 122 -3.05 2.51 -9.98
C ALA A 122 -1.92 1.56 -9.53
N GLY A 123 -2.29 0.40 -8.97
CA GLY A 123 -1.34 -0.59 -8.44
C GLY A 123 -1.11 -0.53 -6.93
N PHE A 124 -1.64 0.48 -6.23
CA PHE A 124 -1.72 0.48 -4.76
C PHE A 124 -3.10 -0.04 -4.36
N HIS A 125 -3.19 -1.10 -3.55
CA HIS A 125 -4.40 -1.42 -2.81
C HIS A 125 -4.34 -0.67 -1.48
N ALA A 126 -5.36 0.13 -1.17
CA ALA A 126 -5.54 0.63 0.18
C ALA A 126 -6.23 -0.49 0.95
N ASP A 127 -5.48 -1.22 1.77
CA ASP A 127 -6.12 -1.83 2.93
C ASP A 127 -6.80 -0.67 3.68
N ALA A 128 -8.08 -0.86 3.99
CA ALA A 128 -8.97 0.18 4.48
C ALA A 128 -8.29 1.07 5.54
N LEU A 129 -8.15 2.36 5.25
CA LEU A 129 -7.78 3.42 6.20
C LEU A 129 -6.39 3.35 6.85
N ASP A 130 -5.40 2.67 6.26
CA ASP A 130 -4.00 2.82 6.74
C ASP A 130 -3.39 4.23 6.52
N GLY A 131 -4.09 5.09 5.78
CA GLY A 131 -3.78 6.52 5.68
C GLY A 131 -3.96 7.31 6.98
N LEU A 132 -4.55 6.71 8.03
CA LEU A 132 -4.67 7.28 9.37
C LEU A 132 -3.63 6.73 10.36
N SER A 133 -2.76 5.80 9.93
CA SER A 133 -1.79 5.08 10.78
C SER A 133 -0.59 5.94 11.23
N ALA A 134 -0.65 7.26 11.09
CA ALA A 134 0.34 8.19 11.64
C ALA A 134 0.39 8.16 13.19
N GLU A 135 -0.52 7.43 13.86
CA GLU A 135 -0.47 7.13 15.30
C GLU A 135 -0.16 5.66 15.65
N VAL A 136 0.20 4.81 14.69
CA VAL A 136 0.73 3.48 15.02
C VAL A 136 2.22 3.63 15.27
N ALA A 137 2.59 3.57 16.56
CA ALA A 137 3.97 3.49 17.01
C ALA A 137 4.78 2.53 16.12
N ASP A 138 6.04 2.90 15.85
CA ASP A 138 7.02 2.08 15.12
C ASP A 138 6.78 0.58 15.39
N PRO A 139 6.48 -0.25 14.38
CA PRO A 139 6.25 -1.69 14.57
C PRO A 139 7.42 -2.40 15.28
N ARG A 140 8.63 -1.80 15.23
CA ARG A 140 9.80 -2.26 15.98
C ARG A 140 9.70 -1.98 17.49
N GLN A 141 8.87 -1.01 17.89
CA GLN A 141 8.60 -0.58 19.27
C GLN A 141 7.27 -1.11 19.83
N GLN A 142 6.40 -1.68 18.99
CA GLN A 142 5.33 -2.53 19.51
C GLN A 142 5.99 -3.75 20.13
N HIS A 143 6.15 -3.67 21.45
CA HIS A 143 6.36 -4.80 22.32
C HIS A 143 5.23 -5.81 22.08
N CYS A 144 5.42 -6.69 21.11
CA CYS A 144 4.85 -8.03 21.20
C CYS A 144 5.40 -8.58 22.50
N ASP A 145 4.53 -8.73 23.49
CA ASP A 145 4.83 -9.52 24.68
C ASP A 145 5.47 -10.83 24.18
N PRO A 146 6.71 -11.17 24.57
CA PRO A 146 7.34 -12.42 24.15
C PRO A 146 6.55 -13.67 24.59
N ALA A 147 5.55 -13.50 25.47
CA ALA A 147 4.59 -14.55 25.83
C ALA A 147 3.33 -14.60 24.93
N TRP A 148 3.17 -13.70 23.96
CA TRP A 148 2.04 -13.71 23.03
C TRP A 148 2.23 -14.85 22.01
N VAL A 149 1.59 -15.98 22.28
CA VAL A 149 1.46 -17.09 21.33
C VAL A 149 0.25 -16.81 20.44
N PRO A 150 0.43 -16.71 19.11
CA PRO A 150 -0.70 -16.45 18.24
C PRO A 150 -1.67 -17.63 18.24
N GLU A 151 -2.98 -17.39 18.43
CA GLU A 151 -4.02 -18.44 18.47
C GLU A 151 -4.05 -19.32 17.21
N HIS A 152 -3.54 -18.80 16.09
CA HIS A 152 -3.49 -19.45 14.80
C HIS A 152 -2.31 -20.41 14.60
N GLY A 153 -1.42 -20.56 15.60
CA GLY A 153 -0.30 -21.50 15.53
C GLY A 153 0.74 -21.19 14.45
N LEU A 154 0.82 -19.93 14.02
CA LEU A 154 1.87 -19.46 13.12
C LEU A 154 3.01 -18.84 13.94
N THR A 155 4.22 -18.88 13.40
CA THR A 155 5.38 -18.23 14.02
C THR A 155 5.21 -16.70 13.97
N PRO A 156 5.45 -15.96 15.07
CA PRO A 156 5.38 -14.50 15.07
C PRO A 156 6.28 -13.86 14.00
N LEU A 157 5.84 -12.74 13.41
CA LEU A 157 6.55 -12.10 12.29
C LEU A 157 8.00 -11.74 12.64
N ARG A 158 8.23 -11.25 13.85
CA ARG A 158 9.58 -10.94 14.35
C ARG A 158 10.49 -12.18 14.32
N ASP A 159 9.99 -13.31 14.81
CA ASP A 159 10.74 -14.57 14.83
C ASP A 159 10.96 -15.07 13.40
N VAL A 160 9.99 -14.92 12.50
CA VAL A 160 10.15 -15.23 11.07
C VAL A 160 11.27 -14.40 10.44
N VAL A 161 11.34 -13.10 10.73
CA VAL A 161 12.42 -12.23 10.24
C VAL A 161 13.77 -12.66 10.81
N ASP A 162 13.84 -12.89 12.12
CA ASP A 162 15.07 -13.30 12.80
C ASP A 162 15.59 -14.65 12.28
N LEU A 163 14.72 -15.66 12.15
CA LEU A 163 15.05 -16.97 11.60
C LEU A 163 15.48 -16.88 10.13
N THR A 164 14.79 -16.06 9.33
CA THR A 164 15.15 -15.81 7.92
C THR A 164 16.55 -15.20 7.83
N PHE A 165 16.82 -14.14 8.62
CA PHE A 165 18.12 -13.49 8.63
C PHE A 165 19.24 -14.41 9.15
N GLN A 166 19.00 -15.13 10.25
CA GLN A 166 19.96 -16.10 10.80
C GLN A 166 20.34 -17.18 9.78
N THR A 167 19.38 -17.61 8.95
CA THR A 167 19.61 -18.58 7.88
C THR A 167 20.54 -18.05 6.79
N ILE A 168 20.36 -16.80 6.37
CA ILE A 168 21.12 -16.21 5.25
C ILE A 168 22.44 -15.54 5.69
N SER A 169 22.51 -15.03 6.93
CA SER A 169 23.64 -14.27 7.50
C SER A 169 25.03 -14.95 7.35
N PRO A 170 25.17 -16.29 7.52
CA PRO A 170 26.44 -16.98 7.27
C PRO A 170 26.94 -16.87 5.83
N ARG A 171 26.05 -16.58 4.88
CA ARG A 171 26.32 -16.40 3.44
C ARG A 171 26.33 -14.93 3.03
N THR A 172 26.10 -14.01 3.97
CA THR A 172 26.12 -12.57 3.76
C THR A 172 27.49 -12.00 4.12
N PRO A 173 28.11 -11.18 3.25
CA PRO A 173 29.34 -10.46 3.60
C PRO A 173 29.19 -9.65 4.89
N ALA A 174 30.19 -9.70 5.77
CA ALA A 174 30.10 -9.14 7.13
C ALA A 174 29.67 -7.66 7.15
N GLY A 175 30.21 -6.84 6.24
CA GLY A 175 29.86 -5.42 6.13
C GLY A 175 28.44 -5.14 5.64
N LEU A 176 27.74 -6.14 5.08
CA LEU A 176 26.36 -6.00 4.59
C LEU A 176 25.33 -6.61 5.54
N ARG A 177 25.74 -7.28 6.62
CA ARG A 177 24.82 -8.00 7.50
C ARG A 177 23.75 -7.10 8.12
N GLY A 178 24.13 -5.91 8.60
CA GLY A 178 23.18 -4.95 9.19
C GLY A 178 22.11 -4.52 8.18
N VAL A 179 22.54 -3.99 7.03
CA VAL A 179 21.61 -3.52 5.99
C VAL A 179 20.76 -4.65 5.40
N VAL A 180 21.28 -5.88 5.33
CA VAL A 180 20.49 -7.05 4.90
C VAL A 180 19.45 -7.43 5.94
N ALA A 181 19.74 -7.33 7.24
CA ALA A 181 18.74 -7.55 8.29
C ALA A 181 17.59 -6.53 8.17
N ASP A 182 17.93 -5.24 8.00
CA ASP A 182 16.93 -4.18 7.81
C ASP A 182 16.09 -4.41 6.54
N LEU A 183 16.71 -4.86 5.44
CA LEU A 183 15.99 -5.20 4.23
C LEU A 183 15.07 -6.41 4.43
N VAL A 184 15.49 -7.47 5.13
CA VAL A 184 14.62 -8.63 5.43
C VAL A 184 13.40 -8.18 6.23
N TRP A 185 13.59 -7.31 7.23
CA TRP A 185 12.50 -6.72 8.00
C TRP A 185 11.53 -5.93 7.10
N HIS A 186 12.07 -5.00 6.30
CA HIS A 186 11.28 -4.20 5.37
C HIS A 186 10.46 -5.08 4.40
N LEU A 187 11.09 -6.12 3.84
CA LEU A 187 10.40 -7.05 2.95
C LEU A 187 9.29 -7.82 3.70
N ALA A 188 9.51 -8.21 4.95
CA ALA A 188 8.50 -8.91 5.74
C ALA A 188 7.29 -8.02 6.07
N GLU A 189 7.51 -6.73 6.29
CA GLU A 189 6.44 -5.73 6.48
C GLU A 189 5.70 -5.37 5.18
N ASN A 190 6.35 -5.52 4.03
CA ASN A 190 5.83 -5.09 2.73
C ASN A 190 5.75 -6.25 1.72
N PRO A 191 5.08 -7.38 2.05
CA PRO A 191 5.05 -8.53 1.15
C PRO A 191 4.36 -8.19 -0.18
N PRO A 192 4.86 -8.69 -1.33
CA PRO A 192 4.30 -8.35 -2.63
C PRO A 192 2.91 -8.96 -2.73
N GLN A 193 1.89 -8.09 -2.81
CA GLN A 193 0.50 -8.53 -2.91
C GLN A 193 0.23 -9.31 -4.21
N ARG A 194 0.99 -9.02 -5.29
CA ARG A 194 0.96 -9.75 -6.56
C ARG A 194 2.36 -9.93 -7.14
N VAL A 195 2.59 -11.08 -7.76
CA VAL A 195 3.86 -11.43 -8.42
C VAL A 195 4.21 -10.48 -9.59
N SER A 196 3.23 -9.74 -10.14
CA SER A 196 3.45 -8.71 -11.16
C SER A 196 4.11 -7.44 -10.62
N TYR A 197 4.00 -7.16 -9.31
CA TYR A 197 4.49 -5.93 -8.68
C TYR A 197 5.84 -6.09 -7.99
N ASP A 198 6.29 -7.34 -7.81
CA ASP A 198 7.60 -7.70 -7.26
C ASP A 198 8.78 -6.91 -7.86
N HIS A 199 8.73 -6.49 -9.13
CA HIS A 199 9.77 -5.64 -9.69
C HIS A 199 9.74 -4.19 -9.15
N GLY A 200 8.55 -3.59 -9.03
CA GLY A 200 8.37 -2.24 -8.49
C GLY A 200 8.78 -2.17 -7.02
N ASP A 201 8.38 -3.17 -6.22
CA ASP A 201 8.72 -3.26 -4.80
C ASP A 201 10.24 -3.34 -4.58
N ARG A 202 10.94 -4.08 -5.45
CA ARG A 202 12.42 -4.16 -5.40
C ARG A 202 13.11 -2.86 -5.83
N CYS A 203 12.55 -2.15 -6.80
CA CYS A 203 13.06 -0.83 -7.19
C CYS A 203 12.90 0.16 -6.03
N ALA A 204 11.74 0.19 -5.37
CA ALA A 204 11.50 1.03 -4.19
C ALA A 204 12.45 0.67 -3.04
N ALA A 205 12.67 -0.62 -2.77
CA ALA A 205 13.68 -1.07 -1.81
C ALA A 205 15.10 -0.57 -2.19
N GLY A 206 15.42 -0.48 -3.48
CA GLY A 206 16.69 0.10 -3.96
C GLY A 206 16.92 1.54 -3.55
N GLU A 207 15.86 2.33 -3.49
CA GLU A 207 15.93 3.73 -3.04
C GLU A 207 16.15 3.83 -1.53
N LEU A 208 15.56 2.91 -0.75
CA LEU A 208 15.67 2.87 0.71
C LEU A 208 16.99 2.26 1.20
N PHE A 209 17.58 1.33 0.43
CA PHE A 209 18.78 0.59 0.80
C PHE A 209 19.92 0.83 -0.22
N PRO A 210 20.42 2.07 -0.38
CA PRO A 210 21.39 2.42 -1.43
C PRO A 210 22.76 1.77 -1.27
N ALA A 211 23.06 1.21 -0.08
CA ALA A 211 24.27 0.42 0.14
C ALA A 211 24.23 -0.96 -0.54
N LEU A 212 23.06 -1.40 -0.99
CA LEU A 212 22.86 -2.65 -1.70
C LEU A 212 22.67 -2.37 -3.19
N ARG A 213 23.28 -3.22 -4.02
CA ARG A 213 23.00 -3.20 -5.46
C ARG A 213 21.66 -3.85 -5.78
N PRO A 214 21.06 -3.52 -6.94
CA PRO A 214 19.83 -4.17 -7.39
C PRO A 214 19.89 -5.71 -7.37
N ALA A 215 21.00 -6.30 -7.81
CA ALA A 215 21.18 -7.76 -7.79
C ALA A 215 21.21 -8.38 -6.38
N GLN A 216 21.68 -7.61 -5.37
CA GLN A 216 21.69 -8.04 -3.97
C GLN A 216 20.30 -7.91 -3.36
N ILE A 217 19.56 -6.85 -3.69
CA ILE A 217 18.16 -6.68 -3.30
C ILE A 217 17.30 -7.79 -3.89
N ASP A 218 17.46 -8.07 -5.18
CA ASP A 218 16.82 -9.22 -5.84
C ASP A 218 17.16 -10.53 -5.11
N ALA A 219 18.42 -10.73 -4.71
CA ALA A 219 18.82 -11.95 -4.03
C ALA A 219 18.13 -12.11 -2.67
N VAL A 220 18.05 -11.03 -1.88
CA VAL A 220 17.36 -11.02 -0.59
C VAL A 220 15.85 -11.22 -0.79
N ALA A 221 15.22 -10.48 -1.70
CA ALA A 221 13.79 -10.62 -1.99
C ALA A 221 13.42 -12.05 -2.43
N ASN A 222 14.19 -12.64 -3.36
CA ASN A 222 13.92 -13.99 -3.85
C ASN A 222 14.11 -15.08 -2.79
N VAL A 223 14.95 -14.87 -1.76
CA VAL A 223 15.12 -15.87 -0.70
C VAL A 223 14.13 -15.66 0.45
N THR A 224 13.75 -14.40 0.72
CA THR A 224 12.76 -14.03 1.74
C THR A 224 11.34 -14.37 1.27
N TRP A 225 10.87 -13.79 0.16
CA TRP A 225 9.52 -13.99 -0.40
C TRP A 225 9.40 -15.17 -1.37
N GLY A 226 10.54 -15.71 -1.78
CA GLY A 226 10.60 -16.75 -2.81
C GLY A 226 10.75 -16.20 -4.22
N GLY A 227 11.30 -17.03 -5.09
CA GLY A 227 11.50 -16.73 -6.51
C GLY A 227 10.44 -17.39 -7.39
N ARG A 228 10.28 -16.86 -8.60
CA ARG A 228 9.49 -17.52 -9.66
C ARG A 228 10.14 -18.87 -10.03
N PRO A 229 9.35 -19.89 -10.45
CA PRO A 229 7.89 -19.84 -10.65
C PRO A 229 7.07 -20.14 -9.39
N THR A 230 7.66 -20.72 -8.34
CA THR A 230 6.96 -21.15 -7.13
C THR A 230 7.44 -20.37 -5.89
N PRO A 231 6.99 -19.10 -5.73
CA PRO A 231 7.48 -18.24 -4.65
C PRO A 231 7.20 -18.84 -3.26
N ARG A 232 6.02 -19.41 -3.03
CA ARG A 232 5.71 -20.05 -1.74
C ARG A 232 6.64 -21.21 -1.39
N GLU A 233 7.09 -21.99 -2.37
CA GLU A 233 7.95 -23.17 -2.15
C GLU A 233 9.44 -22.81 -1.99
N THR A 234 9.81 -21.57 -2.30
CA THR A 234 11.19 -21.07 -2.25
C THR A 234 11.38 -19.99 -1.18
N SER A 235 10.30 -19.58 -0.51
CA SER A 235 10.28 -18.52 0.50
C SER A 235 10.69 -19.06 1.87
N LEU A 236 11.81 -18.58 2.41
CA LEU A 236 12.18 -18.84 3.80
C LEU A 236 11.14 -18.29 4.78
N ALA A 237 10.63 -17.08 4.52
CA ALA A 237 9.63 -16.46 5.39
C ALA A 237 8.36 -17.31 5.47
N TYR A 238 7.88 -17.85 4.35
CA TYR A 238 6.73 -18.76 4.35
C TYR A 238 7.03 -20.07 5.09
N GLY A 239 8.22 -20.64 4.91
CA GLY A 239 8.67 -21.83 5.63
C GLY A 239 8.63 -21.62 7.15
N PHE A 240 9.31 -20.58 7.64
CA PHE A 240 9.38 -20.26 9.07
C PHE A 240 8.05 -19.81 9.65
N LEU A 241 7.19 -19.13 8.87
CA LEU A 241 5.85 -18.75 9.31
C LEU A 241 5.00 -19.99 9.64
N ARG A 242 5.19 -21.08 8.91
CA ARG A 242 4.45 -22.34 9.08
C ARG A 242 5.07 -23.26 10.13
N ASP A 243 6.39 -23.24 10.25
CA ASP A 243 7.17 -24.11 11.12
C ASP A 243 8.45 -23.41 11.55
N GLN A 244 8.52 -22.99 12.82
CA GLN A 244 9.71 -22.32 13.37
C GLN A 244 10.97 -23.20 13.33
N ASP A 245 10.80 -24.53 13.35
CA ASP A 245 11.87 -25.53 13.38
C ASP A 245 12.22 -26.01 11.96
N PHE A 246 11.64 -25.37 10.94
CA PHE A 246 11.91 -25.65 9.53
C PHE A 246 13.42 -25.60 9.24
N ASP A 247 13.99 -26.70 8.71
CA ASP A 247 15.38 -26.72 8.22
C ASP A 247 15.42 -26.57 6.69
N PRO A 248 15.83 -25.40 6.16
CA PRO A 248 15.95 -25.15 4.73
C PRO A 248 16.89 -26.11 4.00
N LYS A 249 17.81 -26.79 4.70
CA LYS A 249 18.74 -27.76 4.09
C LYS A 249 18.06 -29.06 3.70
N THR A 250 16.97 -29.41 4.39
CA THR A 250 16.20 -30.63 4.09
C THR A 250 15.31 -30.45 2.86
N SER A 251 15.03 -29.21 2.47
CA SER A 251 14.28 -28.86 1.26
C SER A 251 15.22 -28.55 0.09
N PRO A 252 15.25 -29.38 -0.98
CA PRO A 252 16.10 -29.12 -2.15
C PRO A 252 15.85 -27.75 -2.80
N THR A 253 14.62 -27.27 -2.74
CA THR A 253 14.19 -25.99 -3.32
C THR A 253 14.79 -24.80 -2.56
N HIS A 254 14.66 -24.78 -1.22
CA HIS A 254 15.24 -23.73 -0.39
C HIS A 254 16.77 -23.78 -0.39
N PHE A 255 17.36 -24.98 -0.42
CA PHE A 255 18.81 -25.12 -0.56
C PHE A 255 19.33 -24.49 -1.87
N ARG A 256 18.62 -24.67 -3.00
CA ARG A 256 18.96 -24.00 -4.28
C ARG A 256 18.79 -22.49 -4.20
N ALA A 257 17.73 -21.99 -3.55
CA ALA A 257 17.52 -20.56 -3.33
C ALA A 257 18.68 -19.96 -2.51
N LEU A 258 19.11 -20.63 -1.43
CA LEU A 258 20.25 -20.22 -0.61
C LEU A 258 21.58 -20.19 -1.36
N ARG A 259 21.82 -21.16 -2.26
CA ARG A 259 23.01 -21.15 -3.14
C ARG A 259 22.97 -19.99 -4.13
N THR A 260 21.80 -19.70 -4.69
CA THR A 260 21.60 -18.60 -5.63
C THR A 260 21.80 -17.25 -4.94
N TYR A 261 21.23 -17.11 -3.74
CA TYR A 261 21.46 -15.98 -2.84
C TYR A 261 22.96 -15.76 -2.61
N GLN A 262 23.68 -16.79 -2.15
CA GLN A 262 25.12 -16.70 -1.88
C GLN A 262 25.91 -16.26 -3.11
N SER A 263 25.64 -16.85 -4.27
CA SER A 263 26.30 -16.49 -5.52
C SER A 263 26.13 -15.01 -5.85
N ARG A 264 24.90 -14.48 -5.73
CA ARG A 264 24.60 -13.08 -6.03
C ARG A 264 25.14 -12.10 -4.99
N MET A 265 25.25 -12.52 -3.73
CA MET A 265 25.84 -11.69 -2.68
C MET A 265 27.37 -11.61 -2.80
N MET A 266 28.01 -12.57 -3.47
CA MET A 266 29.47 -12.67 -3.60
C MET A 266 30.01 -12.25 -4.97
N ALA A 267 29.22 -12.38 -6.05
CA ALA A 267 29.55 -11.86 -7.39
C ALA A 267 29.53 -10.32 -7.47
N ALA A 268 29.36 -9.71 -6.32
CA ALA A 268 29.00 -8.36 -6.09
C ALA A 268 30.15 -7.76 -5.28
#